data_AF-A0A2V6XAW3-F1
#
_entry.id   AF-A0A2V6XAW3-F1
#
_cell.length_a   1.000
_cell.length_b   1.000
_cell.length_c   1.000
_cell.angle_alpha   90.00
_cell.angle_beta   90.00
_cell.angle_gamma   90.00
#
_symmetry.space_group_name_H-M   'P 1'
#
loop_
_entity.id
_entity.type
_entity.pdbx_description
1 polymer ?
#
loop_
_entity_poly.entity_id
_entity_poly.type
_entity_poly.pdbx_seq_one_letter_code
_entity_poly.pdbx_strand_id
1 'polypeptide(L)'
;MAYQEDIALMAHLMRRAGFGAGRDELEARAAKGYEATVEELLNPETQPAVDVYTLLRYQPASLLPGGQPPMGNVNFMYHLVNTKRPLEEKMALFWHHVFATGNSKVDNYDQLLEQIGLFRRGGMGNYRDLLVTIARNPTMIFWLDNNQNHGTAVNENWGRELLELFSMGVGAYTEKDVREA
;
A
#
# COMPACT_ATOMS: atom_id res chain seq x y z
N MET A 1 13.70 25.77 -24.68
CA MET A 1 12.46 26.08 -23.93
C MET A 1 11.61 24.83 -23.79
N ALA A 2 11.14 24.20 -24.88
CA ALA A 2 10.39 22.92 -24.82
C ALA A 2 11.03 21.82 -23.94
N TYR A 3 12.32 21.53 -24.14
CA TYR A 3 13.02 20.51 -23.32
C TYR A 3 12.98 20.77 -21.81
N GLN A 4 12.99 22.03 -21.38
CA GLN A 4 12.94 22.37 -19.96
C GLN A 4 11.52 22.29 -19.39
N GLU A 5 10.51 22.53 -20.22
CA GLU A 5 9.10 22.31 -19.89
C GLU A 5 8.80 20.81 -19.78
N ASP A 6 9.34 19.99 -20.68
CA ASP A 6 9.21 18.52 -20.65
C ASP A 6 9.78 17.92 -19.37
N ILE A 7 10.96 18.38 -18.94
CA ILE A 7 11.57 17.98 -17.66
C ILE A 7 10.70 18.42 -16.48
N ALA A 8 10.15 19.63 -16.51
CA ALA A 8 9.30 20.13 -15.42
C ALA A 8 8.01 19.31 -15.30
N LEU A 9 7.38 18.99 -16.43
CA LEU A 9 6.20 18.12 -16.50
C LEU A 9 6.53 16.70 -16.00
N MET A 10 7.64 16.12 -16.45
CA MET A 10 8.10 14.81 -15.99
C MET A 10 8.38 14.81 -14.49
N ALA A 11 8.97 15.89 -13.96
CA ALA A 11 9.21 16.02 -12.53
C ALA A 11 7.91 16.09 -11.73
N HIS A 12 6.88 16.74 -12.28
CA HIS A 12 5.55 16.74 -11.67
C HIS A 12 4.96 15.32 -11.64
N LEU A 13 5.00 14.60 -12.76
CA LEU A 13 4.56 13.21 -12.84
C LEU A 13 5.25 12.34 -11.79
N MET A 14 6.59 12.36 -11.73
CA MET A 14 7.35 11.49 -10.81
C MET A 14 7.14 11.82 -9.32
N ARG A 15 6.74 13.05 -8.98
CA ARG A 15 6.31 13.40 -7.61
C ARG A 15 4.91 12.88 -7.27
N ARG A 16 4.02 12.80 -8.26
CA ARG A 16 2.64 12.32 -8.08
C ARG A 16 2.56 10.79 -8.11
N ALA A 17 3.21 10.18 -9.09
CA ALA A 17 3.22 8.73 -9.33
C ALA A 17 4.38 7.99 -8.64
N GLY A 18 5.14 8.67 -7.78
CA GLY A 18 6.29 8.10 -7.08
C GLY A 18 6.73 8.95 -5.90
N PHE A 19 8.02 8.94 -5.62
CA PHE A 19 8.65 9.70 -4.53
C PHE A 19 9.54 10.84 -5.05
N GLY A 20 9.37 11.21 -6.33
CA GLY A 20 10.30 12.08 -7.05
C GLY A 20 11.33 11.28 -7.84
N ALA A 21 12.20 11.99 -8.56
CA ALA A 21 13.28 11.41 -9.36
C ALA A 21 14.46 12.39 -9.42
N GLY A 22 15.67 11.86 -9.57
CA GLY A 22 16.88 12.65 -9.79
C GLY A 22 16.90 13.29 -11.17
N ARG A 23 17.77 14.30 -11.38
CA ARG A 23 17.82 15.04 -12.65
C ARG A 23 18.07 14.13 -13.85
N ASP A 24 19.02 13.22 -13.75
CA ASP A 24 19.38 12.30 -14.84
C ASP A 24 18.22 11.37 -15.21
N GLU A 25 17.46 10.89 -14.23
CA GLU A 25 16.27 10.08 -14.47
C GLU A 25 15.16 10.89 -15.14
N LEU A 26 14.96 12.15 -14.73
CA LEU A 26 13.98 13.04 -15.34
C LEU A 26 14.31 13.31 -16.81
N GLU A 27 15.57 13.55 -17.13
CA GLU A 27 16.03 13.75 -18.51
C GLU A 27 15.85 12.49 -19.35
N ALA A 28 16.19 11.31 -18.81
CA ALA A 28 16.00 10.03 -19.48
C ALA A 28 14.51 9.73 -19.75
N ARG A 29 13.63 9.95 -18.77
CA ARG A 29 12.18 9.76 -18.92
C ARG A 29 11.55 10.80 -19.85
N ALA A 30 11.99 12.05 -19.79
CA ALA A 30 11.53 13.08 -20.72
C ALA A 30 11.92 12.73 -22.17
N ALA A 31 13.14 12.21 -22.39
CA ALA A 31 13.56 11.71 -23.69
C ALA A 31 12.78 10.47 -24.16
N LYS A 32 12.35 9.60 -23.23
CA LYS A 32 11.46 8.45 -23.52
C LYS A 32 10.06 8.91 -23.96
N GLY A 33 9.61 10.07 -23.48
CA GLY A 33 8.28 10.61 -23.72
C GLY A 33 7.33 10.36 -22.54
N TYR A 34 6.35 11.25 -22.39
CA TYR A 34 5.43 11.27 -21.25
C TYR A 34 4.53 10.03 -21.23
N GLU A 35 3.88 9.72 -22.35
CA GLU A 35 2.92 8.63 -22.50
C GLU A 35 3.59 7.28 -22.30
N ALA A 36 4.78 7.09 -22.88
CA ALA A 36 5.57 5.88 -22.70
C ALA A 36 6.11 5.72 -21.26
N THR A 37 6.25 6.82 -20.51
CA THR A 37 6.57 6.79 -19.09
C THR A 37 5.34 6.43 -18.26
N VAL A 38 4.18 7.01 -18.56
CA VAL A 38 2.90 6.68 -17.90
C VAL A 38 2.58 5.20 -18.09
N GLU A 39 2.71 4.67 -19.31
CA GLU A 39 2.46 3.26 -19.59
C GLU A 39 3.40 2.34 -18.79
N GLU A 40 4.69 2.68 -18.67
CA GLU A 40 5.62 1.92 -17.81
C GLU A 40 5.20 1.94 -16.34
N LEU A 41 4.73 3.10 -15.83
CA LEU A 41 4.30 3.24 -14.44
C LEU A 41 3.05 2.41 -14.14
N LEU A 42 2.12 2.33 -15.09
CA LEU A 42 0.88 1.56 -14.97
C LEU A 42 1.09 0.04 -15.09
N ASN A 43 2.21 -0.40 -15.66
CA ASN A 43 2.57 -1.81 -15.85
C ASN A 43 3.86 -2.15 -15.09
N PRO A 44 3.86 -2.14 -13.74
CA PRO A 44 5.07 -2.27 -12.92
C PRO A 44 5.79 -3.61 -13.11
N GLU A 45 5.08 -4.66 -13.52
CA GLU A 45 5.63 -5.98 -13.82
C GLU A 45 6.63 -5.97 -14.99
N THR A 46 6.59 -4.94 -15.84
CA THR A 46 7.59 -4.72 -16.90
C THR A 46 8.97 -4.34 -16.34
N GLN A 47 9.02 -3.90 -15.08
CA GLN A 47 10.25 -3.51 -14.37
C GLN A 47 10.65 -4.60 -13.36
N PRO A 48 11.95 -4.77 -13.07
CA PRO A 48 12.40 -5.72 -12.06
C PRO A 48 11.84 -5.36 -10.67
N ALA A 49 11.49 -6.39 -9.90
CA ALA A 49 11.14 -6.23 -8.49
C ALA A 49 12.39 -5.87 -7.65
N VAL A 50 12.15 -5.31 -6.47
CA VAL A 50 13.21 -5.06 -5.48
C VAL A 50 13.86 -6.38 -5.07
N ASP A 51 15.19 -6.43 -5.08
CA ASP A 51 15.92 -7.58 -4.53
C ASP A 51 15.91 -7.52 -3.00
N VAL A 52 14.91 -8.16 -2.41
CA VAL A 52 14.78 -8.29 -0.96
C VAL A 52 15.90 -9.14 -0.36
N TYR A 53 16.47 -10.10 -1.10
CA TYR A 53 17.50 -10.99 -0.54
C TYR A 53 18.79 -10.25 -0.22
N THR A 54 19.12 -9.19 -0.96
CA THR A 54 20.20 -8.28 -0.59
C THR A 54 19.95 -7.66 0.79
N LEU A 55 18.74 -7.17 1.07
CA LEU A 55 18.39 -6.67 2.41
C LEU A 55 18.53 -7.78 3.47
N LEU A 56 17.97 -8.96 3.23
CA LEU A 56 17.98 -10.05 4.22
C LEU A 56 19.38 -10.59 4.52
N ARG A 57 20.27 -10.53 3.54
CA ARG A 57 21.67 -10.93 3.72
C ARG A 57 22.40 -10.05 4.74
N TYR A 58 22.10 -8.75 4.75
CA TYR A 58 22.74 -7.79 5.66
C TYR A 58 21.91 -7.52 6.92
N GLN A 59 20.58 -7.64 6.82
CA GLN A 59 19.63 -7.35 7.88
C GLN A 59 18.51 -8.40 7.93
N PRO A 60 18.80 -9.64 8.37
CA PRO A 60 17.81 -10.72 8.41
C PRO A 60 16.64 -10.44 9.37
N ALA A 61 16.85 -9.61 10.40
CA ALA A 61 15.80 -9.20 11.34
C ALA A 61 14.66 -8.41 10.69
N SER A 62 14.82 -7.93 9.45
CA SER A 62 13.78 -7.19 8.70
C SER A 62 12.58 -8.04 8.25
N LEU A 63 12.60 -9.36 8.50
CA LEU A 63 11.48 -10.29 8.28
C LEU A 63 11.11 -11.09 9.53
N LEU A 64 11.68 -10.78 10.69
CA LEU A 64 11.38 -11.53 11.91
C LEU A 64 10.25 -10.82 12.68
N PRO A 65 9.21 -11.56 13.10
CA PRO A 65 8.19 -11.02 13.98
C PRO A 65 8.80 -10.92 15.38
N GLY A 66 8.84 -9.70 15.90
CA GLY A 66 9.46 -9.42 17.20
C GLY A 66 10.97 -9.22 17.11
N GLY A 67 11.44 -8.13 17.74
CA GLY A 67 12.83 -7.70 17.75
C GLY A 67 12.92 -6.27 18.24
N GLN A 68 13.99 -5.94 18.97
CA GLN A 68 14.29 -4.56 19.34
C GLN A 68 15.62 -4.14 18.71
N PRO A 69 15.62 -3.09 17.86
CA PRO A 69 14.46 -2.32 17.40
C PRO A 69 13.57 -3.12 16.45
N PRO A 70 12.27 -2.78 16.35
CA PRO A 70 11.40 -3.35 15.33
C PRO A 70 11.91 -3.01 13.92
N MET A 71 12.02 -4.02 13.05
CA MET A 71 12.64 -3.86 11.72
C MET A 71 11.70 -4.04 10.53
N GLY A 72 10.39 -4.26 10.75
CA GLY A 72 9.44 -4.36 9.64
C GLY A 72 9.32 -3.06 8.83
N ASN A 73 9.41 -1.91 9.49
CA ASN A 73 9.53 -0.61 8.83
C ASN A 73 10.79 -0.52 7.95
N VAL A 74 11.91 -1.13 8.34
CA VAL A 74 13.14 -1.16 7.53
C VAL A 74 12.91 -1.92 6.23
N ASN A 75 12.15 -3.02 6.27
CA ASN A 75 11.77 -3.76 5.07
C ASN A 75 10.99 -2.89 4.09
N PHE A 76 9.88 -2.29 4.53
CA PHE A 76 9.08 -1.47 3.63
C PHE A 76 9.87 -0.23 3.14
N MET A 77 10.65 0.42 4.02
CA MET A 77 11.52 1.53 3.64
C MET A 77 12.55 1.13 2.57
N TYR A 78 13.14 -0.06 2.67
CA TYR A 78 14.06 -0.57 1.65
C TYR A 78 13.37 -0.69 0.30
N HIS A 79 12.11 -1.15 0.26
CA HIS A 79 11.31 -1.15 -0.96
C HIS A 79 11.08 0.26 -1.50
N LEU A 80 10.64 1.21 -0.66
CA LEU A 80 10.36 2.59 -1.08
C LEU A 80 11.58 3.29 -1.69
N VAL A 81 12.78 2.98 -1.19
CA VAL A 81 14.05 3.58 -1.66
C VAL A 81 14.59 2.89 -2.91
N ASN A 82 14.48 1.57 -3.02
CA ASN A 82 15.18 0.79 -4.05
C ASN A 82 14.28 0.34 -5.22
N THR A 83 12.97 0.59 -5.14
CA THR A 83 12.03 0.16 -6.18
C THR A 83 12.31 0.79 -7.54
N LYS A 84 12.10 0.00 -8.60
CA LYS A 84 11.95 0.48 -9.99
C LYS A 84 10.49 0.56 -10.42
N ARG A 85 9.57 0.31 -9.48
CA ARG A 85 8.11 0.31 -9.62
C ARG A 85 7.51 1.38 -8.70
N PRO A 86 7.81 2.67 -8.92
CA PRO A 86 7.47 3.71 -7.95
C PRO A 86 5.96 3.90 -7.76
N LEU A 87 5.15 3.70 -8.80
CA LEU A 87 3.69 3.82 -8.69
C LEU A 87 3.09 2.71 -7.84
N GLU A 88 3.55 1.47 -8.00
CA GLU A 88 3.12 0.32 -7.18
C GLU A 88 3.34 0.59 -5.69
N GLU A 89 4.54 1.05 -5.31
CA GLU A 89 4.85 1.40 -3.92
C GLU A 89 4.11 2.64 -3.42
N LYS A 90 3.89 3.64 -4.29
CA LYS A 90 3.10 4.83 -3.97
C LYS A 90 1.64 4.46 -3.66
N MET A 91 1.06 3.57 -4.45
CA MET A 91 -0.30 3.07 -4.25
C MET A 91 -0.38 2.20 -2.99
N ALA A 92 0.62 1.36 -2.72
CA ALA A 92 0.68 0.59 -1.48
C ALA A 92 0.70 1.51 -0.24
N LEU A 93 1.50 2.58 -0.27
CA LEU A 93 1.54 3.57 0.81
C LEU A 93 0.21 4.34 0.94
N PHE A 94 -0.41 4.72 -0.18
CA PHE A 94 -1.73 5.37 -0.18
C PHE A 94 -2.78 4.47 0.49
N TRP A 95 -2.86 3.20 0.11
CA TRP A 95 -3.82 2.27 0.71
C TRP A 95 -3.51 1.96 2.17
N HIS A 96 -2.25 1.90 2.56
CA HIS A 96 -1.87 1.79 3.97
C HIS A 96 -2.30 3.01 4.81
N HIS A 97 -2.46 4.19 4.21
CA HIS A 97 -3.05 5.35 4.90
C HIS A 97 -4.58 5.29 4.97
N VAL A 98 -5.24 4.76 3.94
CA VAL A 98 -6.71 4.62 3.92
C VAL A 98 -7.15 3.50 4.88
N PHE A 99 -6.54 2.33 4.73
CA PHE A 99 -6.79 1.14 5.55
C PHE A 99 -5.76 1.05 6.67
N ALA A 100 -5.71 2.11 7.49
CA ALA A 100 -4.68 2.28 8.50
C ALA A 100 -4.71 1.16 9.54
N THR A 101 -3.60 0.44 9.64
CA THR A 101 -3.31 -0.51 10.73
C THR A 101 -1.94 -0.19 11.33
N GLY A 102 -1.60 -0.78 12.47
CA GLY A 102 -0.35 -0.45 13.16
C GLY A 102 0.14 -1.53 14.10
N ASN A 103 1.47 -1.57 14.29
CA ASN A 103 2.10 -2.56 15.15
C ASN A 103 1.75 -2.37 16.63
N SER A 104 1.36 -1.17 17.06
CA SER A 104 0.94 -0.91 18.44
C SER A 104 -0.24 -1.77 18.90
N LYS A 105 -1.07 -2.26 17.96
CA LYS A 105 -2.15 -3.19 18.23
C LYS A 105 -1.87 -4.58 17.66
N VAL A 106 -1.47 -4.66 16.38
CA VAL A 106 -1.28 -5.95 15.68
C VAL A 106 -0.11 -6.75 16.28
N ASP A 107 0.92 -6.06 16.78
CA ASP A 107 2.14 -6.63 17.35
C ASP A 107 2.77 -7.76 16.51
N ASN A 108 2.70 -7.61 15.19
CA ASN A 108 3.23 -8.59 14.24
C ASN A 108 3.60 -7.89 12.92
N TYR A 109 4.90 -7.67 12.73
CA TYR A 109 5.42 -7.00 11.54
C TYR A 109 5.23 -7.80 10.26
N ASP A 110 5.28 -9.13 10.32
CA ASP A 110 5.13 -9.97 9.13
C ASP A 110 3.72 -9.83 8.56
N GLN A 111 2.70 -9.80 9.43
CA GLN A 111 1.32 -9.57 9.00
C GLN A 111 1.12 -8.16 8.42
N LEU A 112 1.78 -7.15 8.98
CA LEU A 112 1.78 -5.79 8.41
C LEU A 112 2.44 -5.75 7.03
N LEU A 113 3.58 -6.43 6.85
CA LEU A 113 4.27 -6.53 5.56
C LEU A 113 3.46 -7.32 4.52
N GLU A 114 2.76 -8.38 4.93
CA GLU A 114 1.81 -9.11 4.08
C GLU A 114 0.65 -8.21 3.63
N GLN A 115 0.17 -7.32 4.50
CA GLN A 115 -0.85 -6.33 4.13
C GLN A 115 -0.32 -5.33 3.09
N ILE A 116 0.94 -4.86 3.22
CA ILE A 116 1.59 -4.06 2.17
C ILE A 116 1.67 -4.86 0.86
N GLY A 117 2.03 -6.14 0.92
CA GLY A 117 2.04 -7.04 -0.25
C GLY A 117 0.66 -7.18 -0.91
N LEU A 118 -0.41 -7.23 -0.12
CA LEU A 118 -1.79 -7.21 -0.60
C LEU A 118 -2.07 -5.92 -1.38
N PHE A 119 -1.67 -4.75 -0.84
CA PHE A 119 -1.87 -3.48 -1.53
C PHE A 119 -1.05 -3.38 -2.83
N ARG A 120 0.15 -3.96 -2.91
CA ARG A 120 0.89 -4.04 -4.18
C ARG A 120 0.15 -4.86 -5.23
N ARG A 121 -0.37 -6.02 -4.84
CA ARG A 121 -1.07 -6.95 -5.76
C ARG A 121 -2.42 -6.41 -6.25
N GLY A 122 -3.19 -5.75 -5.38
CA GLY A 122 -4.58 -5.35 -5.68
C GLY A 122 -4.82 -3.84 -5.76
N GLY A 123 -3.86 -3.02 -5.33
CA GLY A 123 -4.08 -1.58 -5.11
C GLY A 123 -4.26 -0.74 -6.38
N MET A 124 -3.89 -1.26 -7.54
CA MET A 124 -4.14 -0.61 -8.84
C MET A 124 -5.32 -1.24 -9.60
N GLY A 125 -5.99 -2.22 -8.99
CA GLY A 125 -7.08 -2.98 -9.59
C GLY A 125 -8.46 -2.45 -9.19
N ASN A 126 -9.43 -3.38 -9.15
CA ASN A 126 -10.80 -3.05 -8.81
C ASN A 126 -10.96 -2.79 -7.30
N TYR A 127 -11.59 -1.67 -6.95
CA TYR A 127 -11.79 -1.29 -5.55
C TYR A 127 -12.63 -2.29 -4.74
N ARG A 128 -13.69 -2.84 -5.34
CA ARG A 128 -14.56 -3.83 -4.69
C ARG A 128 -13.76 -5.08 -4.30
N ASP A 129 -12.92 -5.55 -5.21
CA ASP A 129 -12.08 -6.74 -4.97
C ASP A 129 -11.03 -6.47 -3.90
N LEU A 130 -10.42 -5.28 -3.91
CA LEU A 130 -9.50 -4.85 -2.86
C LEU A 130 -10.22 -4.83 -1.50
N LEU A 131 -11.41 -4.24 -1.42
CA LEU A 131 -12.19 -4.12 -0.20
C LEU A 131 -12.56 -5.51 0.37
N VAL A 132 -13.02 -6.43 -0.47
CA VAL A 132 -13.31 -7.83 -0.07
C VAL A 132 -12.05 -8.56 0.39
N THR A 133 -10.90 -8.30 -0.25
CA THR A 133 -9.64 -8.93 0.12
C THR A 133 -9.15 -8.43 1.49
N ILE A 134 -9.27 -7.12 1.75
CA ILE A 134 -8.92 -6.50 3.04
C ILE A 134 -9.83 -7.01 4.16
N ALA A 135 -11.13 -7.21 3.89
CA ALA A 135 -12.07 -7.75 4.86
C ALA A 135 -11.65 -9.12 5.43
N ARG A 136 -10.87 -9.89 4.66
CA ARG A 136 -10.37 -11.22 5.01
C ARG A 136 -8.91 -11.21 5.47
N ASN A 137 -8.25 -10.06 5.48
CA ASN A 137 -6.85 -9.94 5.84
C ASN A 137 -6.70 -10.02 7.37
N PRO A 138 -5.80 -10.89 7.90
CA PRO A 138 -5.64 -11.08 9.35
C PRO A 138 -5.30 -9.80 10.11
N THR A 139 -4.46 -8.94 9.53
CA THR A 139 -4.08 -7.64 10.12
C THR A 139 -5.31 -6.77 10.36
N MET A 140 -6.21 -6.69 9.37
CA MET A 140 -7.43 -5.89 9.49
C MET A 140 -8.46 -6.53 10.43
N ILE A 141 -8.62 -7.85 10.36
CA ILE A 141 -9.51 -8.61 11.28
C ILE A 141 -9.10 -8.37 12.74
N PHE A 142 -7.80 -8.40 13.04
CA PHE A 142 -7.30 -8.13 14.38
C PHE A 142 -7.39 -6.64 14.74
N TRP A 143 -7.06 -5.74 13.80
CA TRP A 143 -7.08 -4.30 14.05
C TRP A 143 -8.47 -3.78 14.42
N LEU A 144 -9.54 -4.33 13.83
CA LEU A 144 -10.92 -3.94 14.12
C LEU A 144 -11.65 -4.93 15.04
N ASP A 145 -10.91 -5.79 15.74
CA ASP A 145 -11.40 -6.73 16.75
C ASP A 145 -12.46 -7.73 16.22
N ASN A 146 -12.51 -7.96 14.90
CA ASN A 146 -13.46 -8.89 14.29
C ASN A 146 -13.17 -10.36 14.69
N ASN A 147 -11.97 -10.64 15.18
CA ASN A 147 -11.64 -11.92 15.83
C ASN A 147 -12.42 -12.17 17.14
N GLN A 148 -12.99 -11.12 17.74
CA GLN A 148 -13.84 -11.20 18.93
C GLN A 148 -15.33 -11.33 18.58
N ASN A 149 -15.69 -11.37 17.30
CA ASN A 149 -17.08 -11.47 16.88
C ASN A 149 -17.65 -12.86 17.19
N HIS A 150 -18.73 -12.92 17.98
CA HIS A 150 -19.41 -14.17 18.30
C HIS A 150 -20.93 -14.01 18.19
N GLY A 151 -21.65 -15.09 17.89
CA GLY A 151 -23.09 -15.03 17.58
C GLY A 151 -23.98 -14.42 18.67
N THR A 152 -23.49 -14.33 19.91
CA THR A 152 -24.19 -13.72 21.06
C THR A 152 -23.75 -12.29 21.39
N ALA A 153 -22.64 -11.81 20.84
CA ALA A 153 -22.23 -10.41 20.88
C ALA A 153 -21.47 -10.08 19.58
N VAL A 154 -22.21 -9.47 18.66
CA VAL A 154 -21.68 -9.07 17.37
C VAL A 154 -20.71 -7.91 17.57
N ASN A 155 -19.50 -8.03 17.02
CA ASN A 155 -18.59 -6.90 16.95
C ASN A 155 -18.93 -6.05 15.72
N GLU A 156 -19.57 -4.92 15.95
CA GLU A 156 -20.01 -3.99 14.91
C GLU A 156 -18.89 -3.12 14.32
N ASN A 157 -17.69 -3.12 14.92
CA ASN A 157 -16.61 -2.22 14.53
C ASN A 157 -16.21 -2.41 13.06
N TRP A 158 -15.94 -3.65 12.62
CA TRP A 158 -15.64 -3.93 11.21
C TRP A 158 -16.77 -3.50 10.27
N GLY A 159 -18.01 -3.90 10.56
CA GLY A 159 -19.17 -3.59 9.71
C GLY A 159 -19.40 -2.08 9.59
N ARG A 160 -19.22 -1.33 10.68
CA ARG A 160 -19.36 0.12 10.71
C ARG A 160 -18.26 0.80 9.92
N GLU A 161 -17.00 0.44 10.15
CA GLU A 161 -15.84 0.99 9.43
C GLU A 161 -15.92 0.69 7.92
N LEU A 162 -16.34 -0.52 7.55
CA LEU A 162 -16.57 -0.92 6.17
C LEU A 162 -17.57 -0.01 5.47
N LEU A 163 -18.70 0.26 6.11
CA LEU A 163 -19.78 1.07 5.53
C LEU A 163 -19.47 2.57 5.60
N GLU A 164 -18.94 3.06 6.72
CA GLU A 164 -18.67 4.49 6.94
C GLU A 164 -17.39 4.97 6.30
N LEU A 165 -16.26 4.37 6.63
CA LEU A 165 -14.95 4.90 6.24
C LEU A 165 -14.47 4.35 4.90
N PHE A 166 -14.84 3.11 4.58
CA PHE A 166 -14.28 2.41 3.42
C PHE A 166 -15.24 2.24 2.24
N SER A 167 -16.50 2.67 2.32
CA SER A 167 -17.39 2.52 1.16
C SER A 167 -18.44 3.62 1.01
N MET A 168 -19.53 3.55 1.76
CA MET A 168 -20.76 4.30 1.52
C MET A 168 -20.75 5.69 2.12
N GLY A 169 -19.95 5.92 3.16
CA GLY A 169 -19.95 7.17 3.91
C GLY A 169 -21.05 7.22 4.98
N VAL A 170 -20.94 8.21 5.86
CA VAL A 170 -21.87 8.42 6.97
C VAL A 170 -23.28 8.72 6.44
N GLY A 171 -24.29 8.02 7.00
CA GLY A 171 -25.71 8.26 6.72
C GLY A 171 -26.28 7.53 5.49
N ALA A 172 -25.48 6.71 4.81
CA ALA A 172 -25.89 5.95 3.63
C ALA A 172 -26.20 4.46 3.91
N TYR A 173 -26.30 4.07 5.18
CA TYR A 173 -26.53 2.70 5.64
C TYR A 173 -27.34 2.69 6.95
N THR A 174 -27.87 1.54 7.34
CA THR A 174 -28.64 1.35 8.58
C THR A 174 -27.87 0.53 9.61
N GLU A 175 -28.30 0.60 10.87
CA GLU A 175 -27.75 -0.25 11.93
C GLU A 175 -27.90 -1.74 11.64
N LYS A 176 -28.94 -2.13 10.89
CA LYS A 176 -29.11 -3.51 10.43
C LYS A 176 -27.98 -3.91 9.47
N ASP A 177 -27.61 -3.03 8.54
CA ASP A 177 -26.56 -3.30 7.56
C ASP A 177 -25.21 -3.51 8.26
N VAL A 178 -24.92 -2.77 9.34
CA VAL A 178 -23.69 -2.94 10.15
C VAL A 178 -23.57 -4.35 10.72
N ARG A 179 -24.69 -4.92 11.18
CA ARG A 179 -24.71 -6.26 11.80
C ARG A 179 -24.68 -7.41 10.78
N GLU A 180 -25.05 -7.12 9.54
CA GLU A 180 -25.10 -8.10 8.44
C GLU A 180 -23.85 -8.07 7.53
N ALA A 181 -22.97 -7.09 7.73
CA ALA A 181 -21.75 -6.86 6.94
C ALA A 181 -20.60 -7.84 7.21
#